data_AF-A0A942A801-F1
#
_entry.id   AF-A0A942A801-F1
#
_cell.length_a   1.000
_cell.length_b   1.000
_cell.length_c   1.000
_cell.angle_alpha   90.00
_cell.angle_beta   90.00
_cell.angle_gamma   90.00
#
_symmetry.space_group_name_H-M   'P 1'
#
loop_
_entity.id
_entity.type
_entity.pdbx_description
1 polymer ?
#
loop_
_entity_poly.entity_id
_entity_poly.type
_entity_poly.pdbx_seq_one_letter_code
_entity_poly.pdbx_strand_id
1 'polypeptide(L)' 'MARRKTLTEVGDTELLEQLSESKEEFFNLRFQLVTGELENHARIGEVKKTIARLLTELRAREIEAAEAMATAGEEVEG' A
#
# COMPACT_ATOMS: atom_id res chain seq x y z
N MET A 1 -16.07 -18.51 6.19
CA MET A 1 -15.14 -17.74 5.34
C MET A 1 -14.91 -16.40 6.01
N ALA A 2 -13.76 -16.18 6.65
CA ALA A 2 -13.45 -14.86 7.21
C ALA A 2 -13.41 -13.84 6.07
N ARG A 3 -14.15 -12.73 6.21
CA ARG A 3 -14.10 -11.61 5.27
C ARG A 3 -12.66 -11.09 5.31
N ARG A 4 -11.96 -11.14 4.18
CA ARG A 4 -10.63 -10.55 4.03
C ARG A 4 -10.79 -9.05 4.31
N LYS A 5 -10.09 -8.52 5.32
CA LYS A 5 -10.08 -7.10 5.66
C LYS A 5 -9.68 -6.33 4.39
N THR A 6 -10.56 -5.45 3.91
CA THR A 6 -10.26 -4.62 2.74
C THR A 6 -9.28 -3.52 3.17
N LEU A 7 -8.44 -3.02 2.26
CA LEU A 7 -7.45 -1.99 2.60
C LEU A 7 -8.10 -0.72 3.18
N THR A 8 -9.35 -0.47 2.83
CA THR A 8 -10.21 0.60 3.36
C THR A 8 -10.55 0.46 4.85
N GLU A 9 -10.47 -0.75 5.42
CA GLU A 9 -10.75 -1.03 6.84
C GLU A 9 -9.46 -0.98 7.70
N VAL A 10 -8.30 -0.81 7.05
CA VAL A 10 -6.98 -0.75 7.69
C VAL A 10 -6.65 0.71 8.00
N GLY A 11 -6.12 0.99 9.19
CA GLY A 11 -5.70 2.35 9.56
C GLY A 11 -4.44 2.79 8.82
N ASP A 12 -4.20 4.10 8.71
CA ASP A 12 -3.06 4.65 7.95
C ASP A 12 -1.71 4.09 8.41
N THR A 13 -1.51 3.98 9.73
CA THR A 13 -0.28 3.44 10.31
C THR A 13 -0.07 1.97 9.92
N GLU A 14 -1.13 1.16 9.97
CA GLU A 14 -1.09 -0.26 9.63
C GLU A 14 -0.87 -0.45 8.11
N LEU A 15 -1.39 0.44 7.26
CA LEU A 15 -1.09 0.46 5.82
C LEU A 15 0.39 0.77 5.53
N LEU A 16 0.96 1.74 6.24
CA LEU A 16 2.37 2.11 6.09
C LEU A 16 3.31 0.98 6.56
N GLU A 17 2.94 0.30 7.65
CA GLU A 17 3.66 -0.87 8.16
C GLU A 17 3.63 -2.01 7.14
N GLN A 18 2.44 -2.39 6.64
CA GLN A 18 2.28 -3.41 5.60
C GLN A 18 3.04 -3.06 4.32
N LEU A 19 3.12 -1.77 3.97
CA LEU A 19 3.89 -1.30 2.81
C LEU A 19 5.39 -1.48 3.04
N SER A 20 5.88 -1.18 4.24
CA SER A 20 7.28 -1.37 4.62
C SER A 20 7.67 -2.85 4.55
N GLU A 21 6.88 -3.71 5.18
CA GLU A 21 7.08 -5.17 5.17
C GLU A 21 7.06 -5.73 3.75
N SER A 22 6.10 -5.31 2.92
CA SER A 22 6.01 -5.76 1.53
C SER A 22 7.23 -5.33 0.71
N LYS A 23 7.80 -4.15 0.97
CA LYS A 23 9.03 -3.68 0.30
C LYS A 23 10.25 -4.47 0.74
N GLU A 24 10.36 -4.80 2.02
CA GLU A 24 11.43 -5.64 2.55
C GLU A 24 11.36 -7.04 1.96
N GLU A 25 10.17 -7.65 1.92
CA GLU A 25 9.95 -8.94 1.27
C GLU A 25 10.37 -8.87 -0.21
N PHE A 26 9.96 -7.83 -0.93
CA PHE A 26 10.34 -7.66 -2.32
C PHE A 26 11.86 -7.54 -2.51
N PHE A 27 12.55 -6.85 -1.61
CA PHE A 27 14.01 -6.75 -1.63
C PHE A 27 14.66 -8.11 -1.41
N ASN A 28 14.20 -8.87 -0.42
CA ASN A 28 14.69 -10.22 -0.13
C ASN A 28 14.46 -11.17 -1.30
N LEU A 29 13.28 -11.13 -1.94
CA LEU A 29 12.98 -11.93 -3.12
C LEU A 29 13.88 -11.57 -4.31
N ARG A 30 14.23 -10.29 -4.47
CA ARG A 30 15.19 -9.86 -5.50
C ARG A 30 16.59 -10.35 -5.21
N PHE A 31 17.00 -10.37 -3.94
CA PHE A 31 18.29 -10.92 -3.53
C PHE A 31 18.34 -12.42 -3.84
N GLN A 32 17.34 -13.19 -3.41
CA GLN A 32 17.20 -14.62 -3.71
C GLN A 32 17.17 -14.92 -5.21
N LEU A 33 16.52 -14.05 -6.00
CA LEU A 33 16.50 -14.18 -7.46
C LEU A 33 17.91 -14.07 -8.05
N VAL A 34 18.74 -13.18 -7.52
CA VAL A 34 20.12 -12.96 -7.99
C VAL A 34 21.06 -14.08 -7.51
N THR A 35 20.87 -14.60 -6.29
CA THR A 35 21.65 -15.74 -5.77
C THR A 35 21.24 -17.07 -6.42
N GLY A 36 20.09 -17.12 -7.08
CA GLY A 36 19.56 -18.33 -7.71
C GLY A 36 18.87 -19.27 -6.72
N GLU A 37 18.58 -18.80 -5.51
CA GLU A 37 17.94 -19.57 -4.43
C GLU A 37 16.41 -19.34 -4.36
N LEU A 38 15.85 -18.59 -5.30
CA LEU A 38 14.43 -18.29 -5.31
C LEU A 38 13.61 -19.51 -5.76
N GLU A 39 12.86 -20.11 -4.83
CA GLU A 39 11.99 -21.25 -5.12
C GLU A 39 10.68 -20.83 -5.82
N ASN A 40 10.09 -19.70 -5.42
CA ASN A 40 8.78 -19.25 -5.92
C ASN A 40 8.86 -17.91 -6.66
N HIS A 41 9.01 -17.98 -7.98
CA HIS A 41 9.03 -16.81 -8.86
C HIS A 41 7.69 -16.05 -8.94
N ALA A 42 6.55 -16.73 -8.73
CA ALA A 42 5.23 -16.08 -8.77
C ALA A 42 5.07 -15.07 -7.63
N ARG A 43 5.73 -15.33 -6.49
CA ARG A 43 5.67 -14.47 -5.30
C ARG A 43 6.12 -13.04 -5.58
N ILE A 44 7.14 -12.84 -6.42
CA ILE A 44 7.59 -11.51 -6.85
C ILE A 44 6.43 -10.71 -7.48
N GLY A 45 5.65 -11.35 -8.35
CA GLY A 45 4.50 -10.72 -9.01
C GLY A 45 3.38 -10.38 -8.03
N GLU A 46 3.13 -11.25 -7.06
CA GLU A 46 2.15 -11.01 -5.99
C GLU A 46 2.54 -9.83 -5.11
N VAL A 47 3.78 -9.81 -4.60
CA VAL A 47 4.28 -8.75 -3.72
C VAL A 47 4.26 -7.40 -4.43
N LYS A 48 4.65 -7.35 -5.72
CA LYS A 48 4.50 -6.12 -6.54
C LYS A 48 3.06 -5.61 -6.60
N LYS A 49 2.09 -6.51 -6.81
CA LYS A 49 0.66 -6.15 -6.83
C LYS A 49 0.18 -5.66 -5.45
N THR A 50 0.65 -6.28 -4.37
CA THR A 50 0.35 -5.84 -3.00
C THR A 50 0.87 -4.43 -2.74
N ILE A 51 2.15 -4.16 -3.07
CA ILE A 51 2.76 -2.82 -2.95
C ILE A 51 1.94 -1.79 -3.74
N ALA A 52 1.60 -2.10 -5.00
CA ALA A 52 0.82 -1.19 -5.84
C ALA A 52 -0.56 -0.87 -5.25
N ARG A 53 -1.25 -1.86 -4.69
CA ARG A 53 -2.56 -1.66 -4.04
C ARG A 53 -2.43 -0.79 -2.78
N LEU A 54 -1.42 -1.04 -1.95
CA LEU A 54 -1.15 -0.24 -0.74
C LEU A 54 -0.85 1.22 -1.09
N LEU A 55 0.00 1.46 -2.09
CA LEU A 55 0.30 2.82 -2.56
C LEU A 55 -0.93 3.52 -3.14
N THR A 56 -1.79 2.79 -3.85
CA THR A 56 -3.02 3.35 -4.43
C THR A 56 -3.98 3.78 -3.33
N GLU A 57 -4.16 2.98 -2.29
CA GLU A 57 -5.00 3.32 -1.13
C GLU A 57 -4.46 4.55 -0.39
N LEU A 58 -3.16 4.57 -0.08
CA LEU A 58 -2.53 5.73 0.57
C LEU A 58 -2.73 7.00 -0.26
N ARG A 59 -2.55 6.90 -1.58
CA ARG A 59 -2.76 8.04 -2.48
C ARG A 59 -4.23 8.48 -2.53
N ALA A 60 -5.17 7.55 -2.50
CA ALA A 60 -6.60 7.88 -2.44
C ALA A 60 -6.91 8.69 -1.18
N ARG A 61 -6.41 8.26 -0.03
CA ARG A 61 -6.57 8.98 1.26
C ARG A 61 -5.93 10.37 1.24
N GLU A 62 -4.75 10.51 0.64
CA GLU A 62 -4.13 11.82 0.46
C GLU A 62 -4.97 12.76 -0.40
N ILE A 63 -5.58 12.25 -1.48
CA ILE A 63 -6.47 13.03 -2.35
C ILE A 63 -7.73 13.44 -1.60
N GLU A 64 -8.39 12.52 -0.90
CA GLU A 64 -9.58 12.82 -0.08
C GLU A 64 -9.28 13.87 0.99
N ALA A 65 -8.12 13.76 1.67
CA ALA A 65 -7.70 14.74 2.65
C ALA A 65 -7.43 16.12 2.01
N ALA A 66 -6.81 16.16 0.82
CA ALA A 66 -6.56 17.40 0.09
C ALA A 66 -7.86 18.07 -0.38
N GLU A 67 -8.82 17.29 -0.87
CA GLU A 67 -10.15 17.78 -1.28
C GLU A 67 -10.92 18.33 -0.08
N ALA A 68 -10.91 17.63 1.06
CA ALA A 68 -11.54 18.11 2.29
C ALA A 68 -10.93 19.44 2.79
N MET A 69 -9.61 19.59 2.69
CA MET A 69 -8.93 20.86 3.01
C MET A 69 -9.31 21.98 2.04
N ALA A 70 -9.51 21.68 0.76
CA ALA A 70 -9.92 22.68 -0.23
C ALA A 70 -11.36 23.15 0.02
N THR A 71 -12.29 22.23 0.30
CA THR A 71 -13.69 22.59 0.59
C THR A 71 -13.86 23.39 1.87
N ALA A 72 -13.05 23.11 2.90
CA ALA A 72 -13.09 23.86 4.16
C ALA A 72 -12.58 25.31 4.02
N GLY A 73 -11.77 25.60 2.99
CA GLY A 73 -11.30 26.96 2.70
C GLY A 73 -12.36 27.86 2.04
N GLU A 74 -13.32 27.28 1.32
CA GLU A 74 -14.41 28.02 0.65
C GLU A 74 -15.50 28.51 1.60
N GLU A 75 -15.68 27.89 2.77
CA GLU A 75 -16.71 28.28 3.75
C GLU A 75 -16.40 29.58 4.53
N VAL A 76 -15.18 30.11 4.43
CA VAL A 76 -14.73 31.29 5.20
C VAL A 76 -14.96 32.63 4.47
N GLU A 77 -15.35 32.60 3.18
CA GLU A 77 -15.64 33.80 2.39
C GLU A 77 -17.13 34.22 2.38
N GLY A 78 -17.99 33.55 3.14
CA GLY A 78 -19.44 33.81 3.24
C GLY A 78 -19.87 34.75 4.36
#